data_AF-A0A537KEJ8-F1
#
_entry.id   AF-A0A537KEJ8-F1
#
_cell.length_a   1.000
_cell.length_b   1.000
_cell.length_c   1.000
_cell.angle_alpha   90.00
_cell.angle_beta   90.00
_cell.angle_gamma   90.00
#
_symmetry.space_group_name_H-M   'P 1'
#
loop_
_entity.id
_entity.type
_entity.pdbx_description
1 polymer ?
#
loop_
_entity_poly.entity_id
_entity_poly.type
_entity_poly.pdbx_seq_one_letter_code
_entity_poly.pdbx_strand_id
1 'polypeptide(L)'
;MQADQDGLAILFTPRNQNGTAPWSTVQDVTFTNNIVRHSTGGINLMGWDDLSTASGQLQRVLIQNNLFTDIGAFAGNGGYAGLLFLLQDGTANVVIDHNTALQTEWPLYAQVHNAGRGPHTGFVLTNTITPNNQYGVSGDGTVANPMGTLTTYFSGAVVAGNVLPGGAAASYPPNNFFPAAPADVGFANLAGGDYHLAAGSPYKHAGTDGKDIGANIDALGTATAFAVSGINPAAQPAPPTVSITPAGTDFGTVTVGGSADRAFTVTNLGGRTASGTISSGASPPFSVVSGGAFSLPPGASQTVIVRFTPPAAAAYGAAIVFDWGTGSAARLVTGTGQQEPPQNR
;
A
#
# COMPACT_ATOMS: atom_id res chain seq x y z
N MET A 1 2.96 5.51 36.92
CA MET A 1 2.86 6.13 35.58
C MET A 1 2.01 5.21 34.75
N GLN A 2 0.97 5.74 34.13
CA GLN A 2 0.21 5.04 33.10
C GLN A 2 1.24 4.73 31.99
N ALA A 3 1.40 3.46 31.63
CA ALA A 3 2.16 3.13 30.44
C ALA A 3 1.34 3.70 29.27
N ASP A 4 1.73 4.87 28.80
CA ASP A 4 1.06 5.49 27.65
C ASP A 4 1.18 4.51 26.49
N GLN A 5 0.02 4.16 25.91
CA GLN A 5 -0.01 3.30 24.74
C GLN A 5 0.45 4.15 23.56
N ASP A 6 1.66 3.90 23.04
CA ASP A 6 2.28 4.67 21.96
C ASP A 6 1.60 4.50 20.59
N GLY A 7 0.28 4.26 20.55
CA GLY A 7 -0.51 4.19 19.32
C GLY A 7 -0.32 2.90 18.50
N LEU A 8 0.31 1.86 19.05
CA LEU A 8 0.44 0.56 18.37
C LEU A 8 -0.88 -0.23 18.40
N ALA A 9 -1.23 -0.87 17.28
CA ALA A 9 -2.50 -1.59 17.11
C ALA A 9 -2.64 -2.79 18.04
N ILE A 10 -1.56 -3.54 18.26
CA ILE A 10 -1.56 -4.78 19.04
C ILE A 10 -0.40 -4.73 20.04
N LEU A 11 -0.65 -5.13 21.29
CA LEU A 11 0.36 -5.18 22.34
C LEU A 11 0.46 -6.59 22.93
N PHE A 12 1.65 -7.18 22.80
CA PHE A 12 2.06 -8.37 23.53
C PHE A 12 3.09 -7.93 24.58
N THR A 13 2.60 -7.45 25.72
CA THR A 13 3.44 -6.88 26.78
C THR A 13 3.06 -7.46 28.13
N PRO A 14 3.92 -8.25 28.80
CA PRO A 14 3.66 -8.65 30.18
C PRO A 14 3.71 -7.42 31.09
N ARG A 15 2.86 -7.38 32.12
CA ARG A 15 2.83 -6.31 33.14
C ARG A 15 2.79 -6.91 34.53
N ASN A 16 3.69 -6.45 35.40
CA ASN A 16 3.98 -6.97 36.75
C ASN A 16 3.27 -6.17 37.86
N GLN A 17 2.26 -5.34 37.53
CA GLN A 17 1.46 -4.60 38.52
C GLN A 17 2.31 -3.91 39.62
N ASN A 18 3.25 -3.05 39.21
CA ASN A 18 4.17 -2.36 40.12
C ASN A 18 5.09 -3.32 40.93
N GLY A 19 5.45 -4.46 40.37
CA GLY A 19 6.38 -5.43 40.97
C GLY A 19 5.72 -6.53 41.81
N THR A 20 4.39 -6.61 41.82
CA THR A 20 3.63 -7.52 42.70
C THR A 20 3.13 -8.79 42.02
N ALA A 21 3.30 -8.92 40.71
CA ALA A 21 2.88 -10.08 39.92
C ALA A 21 4.01 -10.61 39.01
N PRO A 22 5.13 -11.09 39.59
CA PRO A 22 6.30 -11.52 38.83
C PRO A 22 6.01 -12.71 37.89
N TRP A 23 4.88 -13.40 38.09
CA TRP A 23 4.40 -14.50 37.26
C TRP A 23 3.69 -14.04 35.97
N SER A 24 3.38 -12.75 35.80
CA SER A 24 2.73 -12.25 34.59
C SER A 24 3.60 -12.48 33.36
N THR A 25 3.10 -13.18 32.35
CA THR A 25 3.83 -13.52 31.13
C THR A 25 2.90 -13.47 29.91
N VAL A 26 3.48 -13.29 28.73
CA VAL A 26 2.83 -13.46 27.43
C VAL A 26 3.63 -14.50 26.66
N GLN A 27 3.07 -15.69 26.48
CA GLN A 27 3.78 -16.76 25.81
C GLN A 27 2.85 -17.67 25.02
N ASP A 28 3.38 -18.41 24.06
CA ASP A 28 2.64 -19.36 23.22
C ASP A 28 1.54 -18.68 22.40
N VAL A 29 1.91 -17.58 21.73
CA VAL A 29 0.99 -16.75 20.95
C VAL A 29 1.12 -17.08 19.47
N THR A 30 0.00 -17.31 18.80
CA THR A 30 -0.07 -17.37 17.33
C THR A 30 -1.00 -16.27 16.83
N PHE A 31 -0.43 -15.31 16.11
CA PHE A 31 -1.15 -14.23 15.44
C PHE A 31 -1.04 -14.44 13.93
N THR A 32 -2.05 -15.11 13.37
CA THR A 32 -2.06 -15.50 11.96
C THR A 32 -3.35 -15.17 11.25
N ASN A 33 -3.26 -14.91 9.94
CA ASN A 33 -4.41 -14.68 9.06
C ASN A 33 -5.24 -13.44 9.44
N ASN A 34 -4.57 -12.36 9.86
CA ASN A 34 -5.22 -11.10 10.20
C ASN A 34 -4.99 -10.01 9.15
N ILE A 35 -5.96 -9.10 9.04
CA ILE A 35 -5.79 -7.81 8.36
C ILE A 35 -5.72 -6.73 9.44
N VAL A 36 -4.57 -6.07 9.57
CA VAL A 36 -4.37 -4.95 10.50
C VAL A 36 -4.20 -3.69 9.66
N ARG A 37 -5.05 -2.69 9.88
CA ARG A 37 -5.06 -1.49 9.04
C ARG A 37 -5.54 -0.24 9.73
N HIS A 38 -5.19 0.90 9.15
CA HIS A 38 -5.62 2.24 9.58
C HIS A 38 -5.25 2.50 11.05
N SER A 39 -3.96 2.34 11.37
CA SER A 39 -3.42 2.47 12.72
C SER A 39 -2.19 3.38 12.73
N THR A 40 -1.90 4.00 13.88
CA THR A 40 -0.69 4.82 14.06
C THR A 40 0.55 3.94 13.90
N GLY A 41 0.60 2.77 14.54
CA GLY A 41 1.64 1.77 14.30
C GLY A 41 1.12 0.33 14.41
N GLY A 42 2.00 -0.64 14.20
CA GLY A 42 1.70 -2.07 14.13
C GLY A 42 1.69 -2.76 15.49
N ILE A 43 2.66 -3.64 15.74
CA ILE A 43 2.67 -4.53 16.91
C ILE A 43 3.80 -4.16 17.87
N ASN A 44 3.49 -4.08 19.17
CA ASN A 44 4.47 -4.05 20.25
C ASN A 44 4.70 -5.44 20.83
N LEU A 45 5.95 -5.85 20.97
CA LEU A 45 6.39 -7.05 21.67
C LEU A 45 7.43 -6.68 22.73
N MET A 46 7.03 -6.73 24.00
CA MET A 46 7.92 -6.42 25.12
C MET A 46 8.37 -7.72 25.81
N GLY A 47 9.68 -7.94 25.86
CA GLY A 47 10.30 -9.13 26.43
C GLY A 47 10.07 -9.23 27.93
N TRP A 48 10.28 -8.15 28.67
CA TRP A 48 10.03 -8.07 30.10
C TRP A 48 9.35 -6.76 30.42
N ASP A 49 8.53 -6.73 31.47
CA ASP A 49 8.02 -5.45 31.98
C ASP A 49 9.19 -4.49 32.31
N ASP A 50 8.96 -3.20 32.06
CA ASP A 50 9.96 -2.12 32.13
C ASP A 50 10.35 -1.73 33.57
N LEU A 51 9.70 -2.34 34.56
CA LEU A 51 9.99 -2.18 35.97
C LEU A 51 11.24 -2.95 36.42
N SER A 52 11.82 -2.51 37.54
CA SER A 52 13.01 -3.13 38.15
C SER A 52 12.80 -4.58 38.58
N THR A 53 11.58 -4.93 39.00
CA THR A 53 11.19 -6.32 39.29
C THR A 53 10.66 -6.96 38.01
N ALA A 54 11.25 -8.08 37.61
CA ALA A 54 10.89 -8.76 36.36
C ALA A 54 9.49 -9.38 36.38
N SER A 55 8.76 -9.23 35.28
CA SER A 55 7.68 -10.14 34.90
C SER A 55 8.26 -11.50 34.45
N GLY A 56 7.42 -12.42 33.99
CA GLY A 56 7.87 -13.48 33.09
C GLY A 56 8.24 -12.92 31.72
N GLN A 57 9.18 -13.57 31.03
CA GLN A 57 9.61 -13.19 29.69
C GLN A 57 8.51 -13.45 28.65
N LEU A 58 8.37 -12.58 27.66
CA LEU A 58 7.61 -12.87 26.45
C LEU A 58 8.37 -13.87 25.58
N GLN A 59 7.69 -14.97 25.23
CA GLN A 59 8.32 -16.03 24.45
C GLN A 59 7.40 -16.86 23.57
N ARG A 60 7.96 -17.43 22.48
CA ARG A 60 7.23 -18.34 21.56
C ARG A 60 6.03 -17.64 20.92
N VAL A 61 6.33 -16.60 20.14
CA VAL A 61 5.32 -15.82 19.41
C VAL A 61 5.50 -16.04 17.92
N LEU A 62 4.43 -16.47 17.25
CA LEU A 62 4.36 -16.59 15.80
C LEU A 62 3.46 -15.47 15.25
N ILE A 63 4.02 -14.63 14.38
CA ILE A 63 3.29 -13.64 13.58
C ILE A 63 3.41 -14.07 12.12
N GLN A 64 2.37 -14.69 11.59
CA GLN A 64 2.44 -15.29 10.25
C GLN A 64 1.24 -14.95 9.38
N ASN A 65 1.44 -14.83 8.07
CA ASN A 65 0.34 -14.71 7.12
C ASN A 65 -0.64 -13.56 7.42
N ASN A 66 -0.13 -12.41 7.86
CA ASN A 66 -0.93 -11.22 8.12
C ASN A 66 -0.69 -10.15 7.04
N LEU A 67 -1.72 -9.36 6.78
CA LEU A 67 -1.66 -8.19 5.91
C LEU A 67 -1.73 -6.92 6.74
N PHE A 68 -0.71 -6.08 6.64
CA PHE A 68 -0.63 -4.77 7.30
C PHE A 68 -0.70 -3.66 6.24
N THR A 69 -1.73 -2.82 6.28
CA THR A 69 -1.91 -1.73 5.31
C THR A 69 -2.25 -0.44 6.01
N ASP A 70 -1.79 0.71 5.52
CA ASP A 70 -2.11 2.00 6.14
C ASP A 70 -1.69 2.04 7.62
N ILE A 71 -0.47 1.55 7.88
CA ILE A 71 0.21 1.68 9.17
C ILE A 71 1.05 2.95 9.13
N GLY A 72 0.78 3.88 10.05
CA GLY A 72 1.21 5.27 9.96
C GLY A 72 0.08 6.24 9.55
N ALA A 73 -1.17 5.77 9.52
CA ALA A 73 -2.35 6.55 9.12
C ALA A 73 -2.49 7.89 9.87
N PHE A 74 -1.97 7.95 11.10
CA PHE A 74 -2.08 9.11 11.99
C PHE A 74 -0.70 9.68 12.36
N ALA A 75 0.07 10.11 11.36
CA ALA A 75 1.42 10.66 11.54
C ALA A 75 1.51 11.81 12.58
N GLY A 76 0.42 12.58 12.75
CA GLY A 76 0.34 13.67 13.73
C GLY A 76 0.32 13.23 15.20
N ASN A 77 0.15 11.93 15.48
CA ASN A 77 0.14 11.41 16.85
C ASN A 77 1.55 11.35 17.48
N GLY A 78 2.61 11.56 16.69
CA GLY A 78 4.00 11.50 17.17
C GLY A 78 4.44 10.07 17.53
N GLY A 79 5.58 9.95 18.21
CA GLY A 79 6.10 8.66 18.69
C GLY A 79 6.44 7.68 17.56
N TYR A 80 5.96 6.44 17.68
CA TYR A 80 6.19 5.32 16.75
C TYR A 80 5.22 5.28 15.55
N ALA A 81 4.72 6.44 15.10
CA ALA A 81 3.87 6.49 13.92
C ALA A 81 4.59 5.87 12.71
N GLY A 82 3.94 4.93 12.03
CA GLY A 82 4.49 4.21 10.88
C GLY A 82 5.41 3.04 11.22
N LEU A 83 5.70 2.78 12.51
CA LEU A 83 6.46 1.59 12.93
C LEU A 83 5.60 0.33 12.80
N LEU A 84 6.14 -0.69 12.13
CA LEU A 84 5.44 -1.97 11.98
C LEU A 84 5.66 -2.90 13.18
N PHE A 85 6.90 -3.21 13.55
CA PHE A 85 7.21 -4.09 14.68
C PHE A 85 8.12 -3.39 15.69
N LEU A 86 7.62 -3.14 16.89
CA LEU A 86 8.41 -2.68 18.03
C LEU A 86 8.77 -3.88 18.90
N LEU A 87 10.07 -4.15 19.07
CA LEU A 87 10.56 -5.18 19.98
C LEU A 87 11.32 -4.49 21.11
N GLN A 88 10.90 -4.74 22.35
CA GLN A 88 11.42 -4.06 23.53
C GLN A 88 12.05 -5.09 24.47
N ASP A 89 13.20 -4.77 25.04
CA ASP A 89 13.79 -5.44 26.19
C ASP A 89 13.80 -6.99 26.12
N GLY A 90 14.47 -7.59 25.12
CA GLY A 90 14.88 -9.01 25.17
C GLY A 90 13.77 -10.07 25.12
N THR A 91 12.99 -10.10 24.04
CA THR A 91 12.05 -11.20 23.72
C THR A 91 12.75 -12.53 23.38
N ALA A 92 12.06 -13.67 23.49
CA ALA A 92 12.59 -14.98 23.12
C ALA A 92 11.72 -15.74 22.10
N ASN A 93 12.33 -16.30 21.05
CA ASN A 93 11.65 -17.15 20.06
C ASN A 93 10.45 -16.45 19.39
N VAL A 94 10.68 -15.25 18.85
CA VAL A 94 9.69 -14.54 18.03
C VAL A 94 9.95 -14.85 16.56
N VAL A 95 8.93 -15.36 15.88
CA VAL A 95 8.95 -15.68 14.45
C VAL A 95 7.98 -14.77 13.73
N ILE A 96 8.49 -13.99 12.77
CA ILE A 96 7.73 -13.16 11.83
C ILE A 96 7.94 -13.74 10.44
N ASP A 97 6.90 -14.33 9.88
CA ASP A 97 7.03 -15.11 8.64
C ASP A 97 5.86 -14.88 7.68
N HIS A 98 6.09 -14.83 6.36
CA HIS A 98 5.00 -14.73 5.37
C HIS A 98 4.00 -13.58 5.64
N ASN A 99 4.46 -12.41 6.06
CA ASN A 99 3.58 -11.24 6.19
C ASN A 99 3.75 -10.30 5.00
N THR A 100 2.69 -9.58 4.62
CA THR A 100 2.78 -8.46 3.67
C THR A 100 2.43 -7.17 4.41
N ALA A 101 3.32 -6.19 4.38
CA ALA A 101 3.15 -4.93 5.07
C ALA A 101 3.46 -3.73 4.17
N LEU A 102 2.69 -2.65 4.35
CA LEU A 102 2.90 -1.34 3.73
C LEU A 102 2.79 -0.24 4.80
N GLN A 103 3.81 -0.19 5.68
CA GLN A 103 3.99 0.85 6.68
C GLN A 103 4.77 2.05 6.12
N THR A 104 4.70 3.20 6.80
CA THR A 104 5.35 4.45 6.34
C THR A 104 6.76 4.68 6.90
N GLU A 105 7.13 4.04 8.01
CA GLU A 105 8.43 4.23 8.67
C GLU A 105 9.16 2.89 8.84
N TRP A 106 9.57 2.52 10.04
CA TRP A 106 10.44 1.37 10.27
C TRP A 106 9.69 0.03 10.11
N PRO A 107 10.25 -0.95 9.37
CA PRO A 107 9.77 -2.32 9.41
C PRO A 107 9.96 -2.98 10.79
N LEU A 108 11.04 -2.62 11.51
CA LEU A 108 11.39 -3.18 12.81
C LEU A 108 12.19 -2.17 13.61
N TYR A 109 11.85 -2.00 14.89
CA TYR A 109 12.62 -1.19 15.83
C TYR A 109 12.91 -1.97 17.12
N ALA A 110 14.18 -2.01 17.53
CA ALA A 110 14.61 -2.55 18.81
C ALA A 110 14.82 -1.44 19.84
N GLN A 111 14.02 -1.44 20.90
CA GLN A 111 14.10 -0.45 21.97
C GLN A 111 14.57 -1.07 23.28
N VAL A 112 15.37 -0.31 24.03
CA VAL A 112 15.90 -0.69 25.33
C VAL A 112 15.45 0.31 26.39
N HIS A 113 14.59 -0.12 27.31
CA HIS A 113 14.32 0.62 28.55
C HIS A 113 15.25 0.17 29.67
N ASN A 114 15.63 -1.11 29.68
CA ASN A 114 16.49 -1.69 30.69
C ASN A 114 17.59 -2.53 30.05
N ALA A 115 18.79 -1.96 29.98
CA ALA A 115 19.97 -2.60 29.40
C ALA A 115 20.36 -3.93 30.07
N GLY A 116 19.87 -4.21 31.30
CA GLY A 116 20.07 -5.48 31.99
C GLY A 116 19.24 -6.64 31.43
N ARG A 117 18.28 -6.40 30.52
CA ARG A 117 17.42 -7.45 29.93
C ARG A 117 18.05 -8.21 28.76
N GLY A 118 19.17 -7.72 28.23
CA GLY A 118 19.90 -8.36 27.15
C GLY A 118 19.18 -8.29 25.79
N PRO A 119 19.79 -8.86 24.73
CA PRO A 119 19.23 -8.85 23.38
C PRO A 119 18.07 -9.84 23.22
N HIS A 120 17.32 -9.68 22.13
CA HIS A 120 16.33 -10.65 21.67
C HIS A 120 17.02 -11.94 21.23
N THR A 121 16.42 -13.10 21.56
CA THR A 121 16.99 -14.42 21.26
C THR A 121 16.03 -15.26 20.41
N GLY A 122 16.57 -16.09 19.52
CA GLY A 122 15.76 -16.96 18.66
C GLY A 122 14.83 -16.21 17.70
N PHE A 123 15.19 -14.98 17.32
CA PHE A 123 14.39 -14.16 16.40
C PHE A 123 14.51 -14.65 14.96
N VAL A 124 13.38 -14.76 14.28
CA VAL A 124 13.29 -15.14 12.87
C VAL A 124 12.41 -14.12 12.15
N LEU A 125 12.95 -13.50 11.10
CA LEU A 125 12.21 -12.66 10.15
C LEU A 125 12.42 -13.24 8.76
N THR A 126 11.42 -13.96 8.25
CA THR A 126 11.52 -14.65 6.96
C THR A 126 10.34 -14.39 6.06
N ASN A 127 10.55 -14.53 4.75
CA ASN A 127 9.49 -14.57 3.74
C ASN A 127 8.49 -13.41 3.85
N THR A 128 8.91 -12.24 4.34
CA THR A 128 8.02 -11.11 4.61
C THR A 128 8.27 -10.00 3.59
N ILE A 129 7.21 -9.41 3.06
CA ILE A 129 7.27 -8.19 2.24
C ILE A 129 7.03 -7.02 3.18
N THR A 130 8.03 -6.15 3.34
CA THR A 130 7.90 -4.94 4.14
C THR A 130 8.86 -3.87 3.61
N PRO A 131 8.40 -2.69 3.17
CA PRO A 131 9.27 -1.62 2.73
C PRO A 131 10.37 -1.32 3.76
N ASN A 132 11.58 -1.07 3.26
CA ASN A 132 12.67 -0.59 4.11
C ASN A 132 12.40 0.84 4.58
N ASN A 133 11.73 1.64 3.73
CA ASN A 133 11.54 3.07 3.90
C ASN A 133 12.88 3.77 4.23
N GLN A 134 12.83 4.91 4.92
CA GLN A 134 14.01 5.75 5.13
C GLN A 134 15.10 5.06 5.99
N TYR A 135 14.71 4.26 6.97
CA TYR A 135 15.62 3.82 8.04
C TYR A 135 15.77 2.29 8.18
N GLY A 136 14.93 1.49 7.52
CA GLY A 136 15.01 0.04 7.61
C GLY A 136 14.87 -0.49 9.02
N VAL A 137 15.41 -1.69 9.26
CA VAL A 137 15.55 -2.23 10.63
C VAL A 137 16.46 -1.29 11.42
N SER A 138 15.99 -0.83 12.58
CA SER A 138 16.69 0.14 13.43
C SER A 138 16.57 -0.25 14.90
N GLY A 139 17.38 0.37 15.74
CA GLY A 139 17.22 0.28 17.19
C GLY A 139 17.90 1.45 17.88
N ASP A 140 17.75 1.52 19.20
CA ASP A 140 18.38 2.57 19.99
C ASP A 140 19.90 2.60 19.74
N GLY A 141 20.46 3.78 19.48
CA GLY A 141 21.87 3.93 19.13
C GLY A 141 22.33 3.30 17.80
N THR A 142 21.43 2.68 17.02
CA THR A 142 21.72 1.99 15.75
C THR A 142 20.72 2.36 14.62
N VAL A 143 20.05 3.50 14.76
CA VAL A 143 19.10 4.04 13.77
C VAL A 143 19.73 4.09 12.37
N ALA A 144 18.96 3.68 11.35
CA ALA A 144 19.39 3.61 9.96
C ALA A 144 20.57 2.66 9.69
N ASN A 145 20.89 1.76 10.63
CA ASN A 145 21.94 0.77 10.49
C ASN A 145 21.38 -0.65 10.73
N PRO A 146 20.73 -1.27 9.72
CA PRO A 146 20.10 -2.58 9.88
C PRO A 146 21.08 -3.67 10.33
N MET A 147 22.26 -3.80 9.72
CA MET A 147 23.27 -4.78 10.11
C MET A 147 23.74 -4.58 11.56
N GLY A 148 23.99 -3.32 11.95
CA GLY A 148 24.39 -2.96 13.32
C GLY A 148 23.29 -3.27 14.34
N THR A 149 22.04 -2.93 14.01
CA THR A 149 20.86 -3.26 14.82
C THR A 149 20.74 -4.77 15.02
N LEU A 150 20.78 -5.54 13.93
CA LEU A 150 20.65 -7.00 13.97
C LEU A 150 21.78 -7.63 14.80
N THR A 151 23.01 -7.16 14.63
CA THR A 151 24.17 -7.66 15.41
C THR A 151 24.06 -7.32 16.90
N THR A 152 23.51 -6.15 17.24
CA THR A 152 23.45 -5.65 18.62
C THR A 152 22.28 -6.24 19.39
N TYR A 153 21.10 -6.29 18.77
CA TYR A 153 19.84 -6.59 19.46
C TYR A 153 19.25 -7.95 19.12
N PHE A 154 19.67 -8.58 18.03
CA PHE A 154 19.08 -9.81 17.50
C PHE A 154 20.17 -10.88 17.26
N SER A 155 20.94 -11.19 18.30
CA SER A 155 22.07 -12.12 18.19
C SER A 155 21.60 -13.50 17.71
N GLY A 156 22.21 -13.97 16.61
CA GLY A 156 21.86 -15.26 15.99
C GLY A 156 20.53 -15.27 15.25
N ALA A 157 19.94 -14.11 14.94
CA ALA A 157 18.69 -14.06 14.21
C ALA A 157 18.81 -14.56 12.77
N VAL A 158 17.71 -15.14 12.28
CA VAL A 158 17.56 -15.53 10.88
C VAL A 158 16.76 -14.45 10.17
N VAL A 159 17.41 -13.70 9.28
CA VAL A 159 16.75 -12.68 8.44
C VAL A 159 17.01 -12.99 6.98
N ALA A 160 16.09 -13.71 6.34
CA ALA A 160 16.26 -14.21 4.97
C ALA A 160 14.93 -14.38 4.23
N GLY A 161 14.97 -14.32 2.90
CA GLY A 161 13.81 -14.45 2.04
C GLY A 161 12.84 -13.26 2.11
N ASN A 162 13.26 -12.12 2.67
CA ASN A 162 12.39 -10.95 2.77
C ASN A 162 12.51 -10.06 1.55
N VAL A 163 11.42 -9.40 1.18
CA VAL A 163 11.40 -8.37 0.15
C VAL A 163 11.30 -7.03 0.87
N LEU A 164 12.36 -6.22 0.76
CA LEU A 164 12.55 -4.96 1.48
C LEU A 164 12.66 -3.80 0.48
N PRO A 165 11.54 -3.36 -0.12
CA PRO A 165 11.55 -2.27 -1.10
C PRO A 165 12.26 -1.01 -0.60
N GLY A 166 13.13 -0.42 -1.42
CA GLY A 166 13.93 0.76 -1.10
C GLY A 166 15.12 0.50 -0.17
N GLY A 167 15.36 -0.76 0.23
CA GLY A 167 16.52 -1.13 1.03
C GLY A 167 17.78 -1.36 0.19
N ALA A 168 18.89 -1.66 0.87
CA ALA A 168 20.17 -1.94 0.24
C ALA A 168 20.72 -3.30 0.69
N ALA A 169 21.14 -4.13 -0.26
CA ALA A 169 21.65 -5.48 0.02
C ALA A 169 22.86 -5.49 0.97
N ALA A 170 23.73 -4.49 0.89
CA ALA A 170 24.89 -4.39 1.77
C ALA A 170 24.53 -4.12 3.24
N SER A 171 23.31 -3.65 3.51
CA SER A 171 22.85 -3.31 4.86
C SER A 171 22.23 -4.49 5.61
N TYR A 172 21.97 -5.61 4.93
CA TYR A 172 21.25 -6.76 5.49
C TYR A 172 22.00 -8.08 5.30
N PRO A 173 21.67 -9.13 6.07
CA PRO A 173 22.14 -10.47 5.79
C PRO A 173 21.80 -10.92 4.36
N PRO A 174 22.58 -11.85 3.78
CA PRO A 174 22.34 -12.34 2.42
C PRO A 174 20.96 -13.00 2.28
N ASN A 175 20.55 -13.24 1.04
CA ASN A 175 19.27 -13.86 0.68
C ASN A 175 18.03 -13.02 1.01
N ASN A 176 18.14 -11.70 1.02
CA ASN A 176 17.00 -10.79 0.99
C ASN A 176 16.95 -10.06 -0.36
N PHE A 177 15.78 -9.53 -0.71
CA PHE A 177 15.51 -8.87 -1.98
C PHE A 177 15.20 -7.38 -1.79
N PHE A 178 15.66 -6.55 -2.71
CA PHE A 178 15.63 -5.09 -2.57
C PHE A 178 15.13 -4.41 -3.85
N PRO A 179 13.84 -4.59 -4.23
CA PRO A 179 13.25 -3.79 -5.30
C PRO A 179 13.34 -2.29 -4.98
N ALA A 180 13.34 -1.43 -6.00
CA ALA A 180 13.51 0.01 -5.78
C ALA A 180 12.33 0.63 -5.01
N ALA A 181 11.10 0.22 -5.33
CA ALA A 181 9.89 0.69 -4.68
C ALA A 181 8.87 -0.44 -4.45
N PRO A 182 7.85 -0.26 -3.59
CA PRO A 182 6.79 -1.24 -3.40
C PRO A 182 6.04 -1.61 -4.70
N ALA A 183 5.99 -0.69 -5.67
CA ALA A 183 5.40 -0.95 -6.99
C ALA A 183 6.15 -2.02 -7.79
N ASP A 184 7.45 -2.20 -7.54
CA ASP A 184 8.29 -3.18 -8.24
C ASP A 184 8.23 -4.58 -7.62
N VAL A 185 7.39 -4.77 -6.58
CA VAL A 185 7.10 -6.09 -6.00
C VAL A 185 6.34 -6.97 -7.00
N GLY A 186 5.58 -6.36 -7.93
CA GLY A 186 4.75 -7.10 -8.87
C GLY A 186 3.48 -7.64 -8.22
N PHE A 187 2.83 -6.84 -7.38
CA PHE A 187 1.47 -7.12 -6.93
C PHE A 187 0.48 -7.07 -8.10
N ALA A 188 -0.61 -7.85 -8.02
CA ALA A 188 -1.65 -7.91 -9.04
C ALA A 188 -2.32 -6.54 -9.26
N ASN A 189 -2.65 -5.82 -8.18
CA ASN A 189 -3.10 -4.43 -8.24
C ASN A 189 -2.86 -3.70 -6.92
N LEU A 190 -1.64 -3.19 -6.73
CA LEU A 190 -1.25 -2.44 -5.53
C LEU A 190 -2.17 -1.24 -5.25
N ALA A 191 -2.49 -0.44 -6.28
CA ALA A 191 -3.33 0.75 -6.12
C ALA A 191 -4.80 0.41 -5.76
N GLY A 192 -5.28 -0.75 -6.22
CA GLY A 192 -6.59 -1.29 -5.88
C GLY A 192 -6.64 -2.09 -4.57
N GLY A 193 -5.51 -2.27 -3.88
CA GLY A 193 -5.42 -3.06 -2.65
C GLY A 193 -5.44 -4.57 -2.86
N ASP A 194 -5.13 -5.03 -4.07
CA ASP A 194 -4.91 -6.45 -4.35
C ASP A 194 -3.42 -6.78 -4.25
N TYR A 195 -3.06 -7.40 -3.13
CA TYR A 195 -1.69 -7.73 -2.75
C TYR A 195 -1.29 -9.15 -3.14
N HIS A 196 -2.06 -9.85 -3.97
CA HIS A 196 -1.57 -11.11 -4.55
C HIS A 196 -0.32 -10.83 -5.39
N LEU A 197 0.68 -11.73 -5.34
CA LEU A 197 1.78 -11.66 -6.29
C LEU A 197 1.27 -12.06 -7.69
N ALA A 198 1.46 -11.15 -8.65
CA ALA A 198 1.15 -11.41 -10.05
C ALA A 198 1.98 -12.59 -10.56
N ALA A 199 1.52 -13.27 -11.61
CA ALA A 199 2.21 -14.43 -12.17
C ALA A 199 3.66 -14.14 -12.61
N GLY A 200 3.96 -12.90 -13.01
CA GLY A 200 5.30 -12.45 -13.39
C GLY A 200 6.14 -11.87 -12.25
N SER A 201 5.65 -11.86 -11.01
CA SER A 201 6.44 -11.37 -9.87
C SER A 201 7.65 -12.27 -9.64
N PRO A 202 8.87 -11.72 -9.49
CA PRO A 202 10.06 -12.52 -9.19
C PRO A 202 10.01 -13.12 -7.77
N TYR A 203 9.07 -12.70 -6.94
CA TYR A 203 8.90 -13.15 -5.56
C TYR A 203 7.88 -14.29 -5.42
N LYS A 204 7.30 -14.72 -6.54
CA LYS A 204 6.43 -15.89 -6.63
C LYS A 204 7.27 -17.16 -6.50
N HIS A 205 6.88 -18.06 -5.59
CA HIS A 205 7.63 -19.28 -5.23
C HIS A 205 9.09 -19.04 -4.79
N ALA A 206 9.45 -17.82 -4.39
CA ALA A 206 10.82 -17.44 -4.06
C ALA A 206 11.12 -17.50 -2.55
N GLY A 207 10.13 -17.84 -1.73
CA GLY A 207 10.28 -18.01 -0.29
C GLY A 207 11.30 -19.09 0.04
N THR A 208 11.89 -18.99 1.21
CA THR A 208 12.83 -19.98 1.76
C THR A 208 12.21 -21.37 1.91
N ASP A 209 10.89 -21.48 1.87
CA ASP A 209 10.11 -22.71 1.88
C ASP A 209 9.48 -23.06 0.50
N GLY A 210 9.84 -22.34 -0.56
CA GLY A 210 9.33 -22.51 -1.93
C GLY A 210 7.93 -21.92 -2.18
N LYS A 211 7.35 -21.21 -1.22
CA LYS A 211 6.08 -20.49 -1.39
C LYS A 211 6.31 -19.06 -1.87
N ASP A 212 5.22 -18.38 -2.16
CA ASP A 212 5.23 -16.94 -2.47
C ASP A 212 5.72 -16.16 -1.24
N ILE A 213 6.65 -15.23 -1.44
CA ILE A 213 7.06 -14.33 -0.34
C ILE A 213 5.90 -13.39 -0.02
N GLY A 214 5.65 -13.17 1.27
CA GLY A 214 4.55 -12.35 1.77
C GLY A 214 3.34 -13.18 2.20
N ALA A 215 2.25 -12.49 2.50
CA ALA A 215 1.01 -13.12 2.93
C ALA A 215 0.27 -13.79 1.77
N ASN A 216 -0.26 -14.98 2.04
CA ASN A 216 -1.24 -15.65 1.21
C ASN A 216 -2.60 -14.94 1.34
N ILE A 217 -2.90 -14.09 0.36
CA ILE A 217 -4.08 -13.22 0.35
C ILE A 217 -5.39 -14.03 0.20
N ASP A 218 -5.39 -15.14 -0.54
CA ASP A 218 -6.56 -16.04 -0.64
C ASP A 218 -6.92 -16.67 0.72
N ALA A 219 -5.90 -17.17 1.44
CA ALA A 219 -6.09 -17.74 2.77
C ALA A 219 -6.52 -16.69 3.79
N LEU A 220 -5.99 -15.46 3.68
CA LEU A 220 -6.45 -14.31 4.46
C LEU A 220 -7.91 -13.99 4.18
N GLY A 221 -8.29 -13.81 2.90
CA GLY A 221 -9.65 -13.50 2.50
C GLY A 221 -10.66 -14.54 3.00
N THR A 222 -10.28 -15.82 2.97
CA THR A 222 -11.08 -16.91 3.54
C THR A 222 -11.21 -16.79 5.06
N ALA A 223 -10.11 -16.57 5.78
CA ALA A 223 -10.12 -16.46 7.24
C ALA A 223 -10.90 -15.22 7.73
N THR A 224 -10.89 -14.14 6.97
CA THR A 224 -11.54 -12.86 7.33
C THR A 224 -12.91 -12.65 6.68
N ALA A 225 -13.45 -13.62 5.94
CA ALA A 225 -14.67 -13.45 5.14
C ALA A 225 -15.89 -12.94 5.93
N PHE A 226 -15.95 -13.27 7.22
CA PHE A 226 -17.05 -12.87 8.12
C PHE A 226 -16.62 -11.82 9.15
N ALA A 227 -15.42 -11.27 9.05
CA ALA A 227 -14.99 -10.18 9.90
C ALA A 227 -15.79 -8.92 9.57
N VAL A 228 -16.31 -8.26 10.60
CA VAL A 228 -16.89 -6.92 10.43
C VAL A 228 -15.76 -5.98 10.02
N SER A 229 -15.94 -5.23 8.94
CA SER A 229 -14.84 -4.47 8.32
C SER A 229 -14.25 -3.36 9.21
N GLY A 230 -14.93 -2.99 10.30
CA GLY A 230 -14.60 -1.86 11.17
C GLY A 230 -14.75 -0.49 10.50
N ILE A 231 -15.05 -0.46 9.19
CA ILE A 231 -15.29 0.77 8.43
C ILE A 231 -16.66 1.26 8.82
N ASN A 232 -16.73 2.41 9.51
CA ASN A 232 -17.99 3.15 9.64
C ASN A 232 -18.34 3.71 8.25
N PRO A 233 -19.38 3.21 7.57
CA PRO A 233 -19.72 3.68 6.22
C PRO A 233 -20.04 5.17 6.18
N ALA A 234 -20.49 5.74 7.31
CA ALA A 234 -20.78 7.16 7.44
C ALA A 234 -19.52 8.05 7.58
N ALA A 235 -18.37 7.48 7.95
CA ALA A 235 -17.11 8.22 8.10
C ALA A 235 -16.23 8.17 6.84
N GLN A 236 -16.61 7.37 5.85
CA GLN A 236 -15.83 7.22 4.63
C GLN A 236 -16.12 8.38 3.66
N PRO A 237 -15.09 9.01 3.06
CA PRO A 237 -15.32 9.92 1.95
C PRO A 237 -16.08 9.20 0.85
N ALA A 238 -17.10 9.87 0.28
CA ALA A 238 -17.95 9.28 -0.74
C ALA A 238 -17.11 8.68 -1.88
N PRO A 239 -17.55 7.57 -2.51
CA PRO A 239 -16.92 7.03 -3.72
C PRO A 239 -16.68 8.11 -4.79
N PRO A 240 -15.72 7.90 -5.71
CA PRO A 240 -15.48 8.86 -6.79
C PRO A 240 -16.75 9.03 -7.64
N THR A 241 -17.20 10.27 -7.77
CA THR A 241 -18.31 10.66 -8.64
C THR A 241 -17.74 11.58 -9.71
N VAL A 242 -17.72 11.12 -10.96
CA VAL A 242 -17.09 11.86 -12.05
C VAL A 242 -18.14 12.62 -12.86
N SER A 243 -17.93 13.92 -13.03
CA SER A 243 -18.71 14.77 -13.94
C SER A 243 -17.88 15.06 -15.19
N ILE A 244 -18.50 14.96 -16.36
CA ILE A 244 -17.86 15.25 -17.66
C ILE A 244 -18.73 16.24 -18.42
N THR A 245 -18.16 17.41 -18.71
CA THR A 245 -18.83 18.53 -19.38
C THR A 245 -18.06 18.92 -20.64
N PRO A 246 -18.73 19.16 -21.79
CA PRO A 246 -20.17 19.04 -22.00
C PRO A 246 -20.66 17.58 -22.09
N ALA A 247 -21.98 17.36 -22.11
CA ALA A 247 -22.61 16.03 -22.27
C ALA A 247 -22.44 15.45 -23.70
N GLY A 248 -22.05 16.30 -24.64
CA GLY A 248 -21.68 15.98 -26.00
C GLY A 248 -21.20 17.25 -26.69
N THR A 249 -20.59 17.14 -27.87
CA THR A 249 -20.12 18.30 -28.62
C THR A 249 -20.24 18.10 -30.12
N ASP A 250 -20.59 19.17 -30.82
CA ASP A 250 -20.56 19.23 -32.27
C ASP A 250 -19.30 19.98 -32.73
N PHE A 251 -18.56 19.33 -33.62
CA PHE A 251 -17.39 19.89 -34.27
C PHE A 251 -17.78 20.82 -35.43
N GLY A 252 -19.05 20.79 -35.86
CA GLY A 252 -19.57 21.57 -36.95
C GLY A 252 -19.04 21.07 -38.30
N THR A 253 -18.98 21.98 -39.26
CA THR A 253 -18.45 21.68 -40.60
C THR A 253 -16.94 21.86 -40.64
N VAL A 254 -16.23 20.82 -41.08
CA VAL A 254 -14.78 20.84 -41.30
C VAL A 254 -14.50 20.39 -42.74
N THR A 255 -13.58 21.06 -43.43
CA THR A 255 -13.18 20.66 -44.78
C THR A 255 -12.54 19.27 -44.75
N VAL A 256 -12.74 18.47 -45.81
CA VAL A 256 -12.11 17.15 -45.92
C VAL A 256 -10.58 17.26 -45.76
N GLY A 257 -10.01 16.46 -44.86
CA GLY A 257 -8.60 16.51 -44.48
C GLY A 257 -8.21 17.61 -43.48
N GLY A 258 -9.11 18.57 -43.22
CA GLY A 258 -8.98 19.56 -42.15
C GLY A 258 -9.22 18.95 -40.77
N SER A 259 -8.97 19.72 -39.70
CA SER A 259 -9.18 19.26 -38.33
C SER A 259 -9.82 20.33 -37.45
N ALA A 260 -10.66 19.90 -36.51
CA ALA A 260 -11.19 20.75 -35.44
C ALA A 260 -11.05 20.05 -34.09
N ASP A 261 -10.76 20.83 -33.05
CA ASP A 261 -10.60 20.34 -31.68
C ASP A 261 -11.73 20.84 -30.78
N ARG A 262 -12.16 20.00 -29.84
CA ARG A 262 -13.11 20.33 -28.77
C ARG A 262 -12.63 19.75 -27.45
N ALA A 263 -12.97 20.45 -26.37
CA ALA A 263 -12.57 20.08 -25.03
C ALA A 263 -13.73 19.48 -24.23
N PHE A 264 -13.40 18.48 -23.41
CA PHE A 264 -14.22 18.02 -22.29
C PHE A 264 -13.46 18.27 -20.99
N THR A 265 -14.16 18.70 -19.95
CA THR A 265 -13.62 18.79 -18.59
C THR A 265 -14.14 17.62 -17.78
N VAL A 266 -13.22 16.84 -17.23
CA VAL A 266 -13.48 15.75 -16.29
C VAL A 266 -13.22 16.28 -14.89
N THR A 267 -14.21 16.22 -14.01
CA THR A 267 -14.12 16.70 -12.63
C THR A 267 -14.48 15.58 -11.66
N ASN A 268 -13.66 15.38 -10.64
CA ASN A 268 -13.99 14.47 -9.55
C ASN A 268 -14.78 15.22 -8.46
N LEU A 269 -16.09 14.94 -8.38
CA LEU A 269 -17.01 15.45 -7.36
C LEU A 269 -17.10 14.54 -6.14
N GLY A 270 -16.42 13.38 -6.15
CA GLY A 270 -16.42 12.43 -5.04
C GLY A 270 -15.41 12.76 -3.95
N GLY A 271 -15.45 11.97 -2.87
CA GLY A 271 -14.54 12.10 -1.73
C GLY A 271 -13.24 11.29 -1.84
N ARG A 272 -13.08 10.49 -2.89
CA ARG A 272 -11.90 9.65 -3.16
C ARG A 272 -11.34 9.93 -4.55
N THR A 273 -10.06 9.65 -4.77
CA THR A 273 -9.40 9.82 -6.08
C THR A 273 -10.09 9.00 -7.18
N ALA A 274 -10.41 9.63 -8.30
CA ALA A 274 -10.95 8.98 -9.49
C ALA A 274 -9.81 8.76 -10.51
N SER A 275 -9.59 7.51 -10.94
CA SER A 275 -8.58 7.18 -11.94
C SER A 275 -9.21 6.45 -13.11
N GLY A 276 -8.84 6.81 -14.33
CA GLY A 276 -9.53 6.31 -15.51
C GLY A 276 -8.81 6.52 -16.82
N THR A 277 -9.35 5.87 -17.85
CA THR A 277 -8.90 5.97 -19.23
C THR A 277 -10.04 6.42 -20.13
N ILE A 278 -9.70 7.12 -21.20
CA ILE A 278 -10.65 7.64 -22.16
C ILE A 278 -10.34 7.00 -23.51
N SER A 279 -11.37 6.41 -24.09
CA SER A 279 -11.26 5.79 -25.40
C SER A 279 -12.26 6.41 -26.37
N SER A 280 -11.85 6.65 -27.60
CA SER A 280 -12.76 7.01 -28.70
C SER A 280 -13.33 5.77 -29.40
N GLY A 281 -13.20 4.58 -28.79
CA GLY A 281 -13.71 3.32 -29.33
C GLY A 281 -13.15 2.92 -30.71
N ALA A 282 -11.98 3.43 -31.10
CA ALA A 282 -11.33 3.14 -32.38
C ALA A 282 -12.17 3.49 -33.64
N SER A 283 -12.74 4.70 -33.71
CA SER A 283 -13.36 5.19 -34.95
C SER A 283 -12.81 6.55 -35.39
N PRO A 284 -11.90 6.58 -36.38
CA PRO A 284 -11.81 7.73 -37.27
C PRO A 284 -13.24 8.14 -37.71
N PRO A 285 -13.52 9.43 -37.85
CA PRO A 285 -12.58 10.56 -37.82
C PRO A 285 -12.32 11.20 -36.45
N PHE A 286 -12.78 10.62 -35.33
CA PHE A 286 -12.59 11.20 -33.99
C PHE A 286 -11.43 10.55 -33.23
N SER A 287 -10.57 11.38 -32.63
CA SER A 287 -9.40 10.91 -31.86
C SER A 287 -9.20 11.73 -30.59
N VAL A 288 -8.77 11.09 -29.50
CA VAL A 288 -8.35 11.78 -28.28
C VAL A 288 -6.90 12.18 -28.45
N VAL A 289 -6.61 13.48 -28.51
CA VAL A 289 -5.27 14.01 -28.78
C VAL A 289 -4.56 14.52 -27.52
N SER A 290 -5.29 14.70 -26.42
CA SER A 290 -4.71 15.03 -25.11
C SER A 290 -5.62 14.57 -23.97
N GLY A 291 -5.02 14.18 -22.85
CA GLY A 291 -5.73 13.79 -21.63
C GLY A 291 -6.39 12.42 -21.68
N GLY A 292 -5.86 11.45 -22.44
CA GLY A 292 -6.45 10.11 -22.61
C GLY A 292 -6.49 9.22 -21.36
N ALA A 293 -5.88 9.64 -20.25
CA ALA A 293 -6.02 9.02 -18.93
C ALA A 293 -5.99 10.11 -17.86
N PHE A 294 -6.57 9.84 -16.69
CA PHE A 294 -6.61 10.78 -15.57
C PHE A 294 -6.47 10.09 -14.21
N SER A 295 -5.96 10.83 -13.23
CA SER A 295 -5.96 10.49 -11.80
C SER A 295 -6.26 11.77 -11.03
N LEU A 296 -7.50 11.94 -10.59
CA LEU A 296 -8.04 13.17 -10.04
C LEU A 296 -8.34 13.03 -8.54
N PRO A 297 -7.61 13.70 -7.65
CA PRO A 297 -8.01 13.86 -6.25
C PRO A 297 -9.41 14.49 -6.12
N PRO A 298 -10.06 14.42 -4.93
CA PRO A 298 -11.34 15.09 -4.68
C PRO A 298 -11.31 16.57 -5.06
N GLY A 299 -12.28 17.01 -5.86
CA GLY A 299 -12.41 18.39 -6.35
C GLY A 299 -11.50 18.75 -7.53
N ALA A 300 -10.53 17.91 -7.90
CA ALA A 300 -9.65 18.16 -9.02
C ALA A 300 -10.34 17.96 -10.37
N SER A 301 -9.81 18.61 -11.41
CA SER A 301 -10.30 18.50 -12.78
C SER A 301 -9.17 18.35 -13.79
N GLN A 302 -9.46 17.72 -14.93
CA GLN A 302 -8.57 17.60 -16.08
C GLN A 302 -9.33 17.93 -17.37
N THR A 303 -8.64 18.57 -18.32
CA THR A 303 -9.15 18.80 -19.68
C THR A 303 -8.72 17.67 -20.61
N VAL A 304 -9.66 17.22 -21.44
CA VAL A 304 -9.48 16.19 -22.47
C VAL A 304 -9.78 16.82 -23.81
N ILE A 305 -8.87 16.69 -24.77
CA ILE A 305 -9.04 17.27 -26.11
C ILE A 305 -9.33 16.16 -27.10
N VAL A 306 -10.45 16.29 -27.80
CA VAL A 306 -10.89 15.41 -28.88
C VAL A 306 -10.78 16.17 -30.19
N ARG A 307 -10.23 15.51 -31.20
CA ARG A 307 -10.05 16.02 -32.56
C ARG A 307 -10.97 15.29 -33.54
N PHE A 308 -11.56 16.03 -34.47
CA PHE A 308 -12.30 15.54 -35.62
C PHE A 308 -11.55 15.87 -36.92
N THR A 309 -11.23 14.86 -37.73
CA THR A 309 -10.53 15.00 -39.02
C THR A 309 -11.27 14.20 -40.10
N PRO A 310 -12.28 14.77 -40.79
CA PRO A 310 -13.12 14.02 -41.72
C PRO A 310 -12.36 13.61 -43.01
N PRO A 311 -12.35 12.32 -43.38
CA PRO A 311 -11.68 11.85 -44.60
C PRO A 311 -12.51 12.06 -45.88
N ALA A 312 -13.82 12.31 -45.74
CA ALA A 312 -14.74 12.49 -46.85
C ALA A 312 -15.90 13.40 -46.45
N ALA A 313 -16.58 13.97 -47.44
CA ALA A 313 -17.75 14.82 -47.23
C ALA A 313 -18.96 13.96 -46.81
N ALA A 314 -19.21 13.90 -45.52
CA ALA A 314 -20.28 13.11 -44.88
C ALA A 314 -20.53 13.62 -43.45
N ALA A 315 -21.66 13.24 -42.87
CA ALA A 315 -21.92 13.42 -41.44
C ALA A 315 -21.33 12.24 -40.64
N TYR A 316 -20.71 12.54 -39.50
CA TYR A 316 -20.09 11.56 -38.60
C TYR A 316 -20.62 11.73 -37.18
N GLY A 317 -20.72 10.62 -36.46
CA GLY A 317 -21.06 10.59 -35.05
C GLY A 317 -20.36 9.44 -34.34
N ALA A 318 -19.90 9.67 -33.10
CA ALA A 318 -19.27 8.65 -32.27
C ALA A 318 -19.50 8.92 -30.79
N ALA A 319 -19.19 7.95 -29.93
CA ALA A 319 -19.18 8.11 -28.49
C ALA A 319 -17.74 8.10 -27.98
N ILE A 320 -17.37 9.13 -27.21
CA ILE A 320 -16.13 9.13 -26.41
C ILE A 320 -16.48 8.54 -25.04
N VAL A 321 -15.84 7.44 -24.69
CA VAL A 321 -16.11 6.70 -23.46
C VAL A 321 -15.05 7.05 -22.42
N PHE A 322 -15.53 7.55 -21.28
CA PHE A 322 -14.74 7.85 -20.09
C PHE A 322 -15.01 6.73 -19.10
N ASP A 323 -13.99 5.95 -18.73
CA ASP A 323 -14.10 4.84 -17.77
C ASP A 323 -13.16 5.11 -16.60
N TRP A 324 -13.67 5.04 -15.37
CA TRP A 324 -12.89 5.23 -14.15
C TRP A 324 -12.95 4.03 -13.19
N GLY A 325 -13.17 2.83 -13.74
CA GLY A 325 -13.20 1.55 -13.02
C GLY A 325 -14.47 1.32 -12.21
N THR A 326 -14.91 2.32 -11.43
CA THR A 326 -16.15 2.25 -10.63
C THR A 326 -17.36 2.82 -11.36
N GLY A 327 -17.20 3.30 -12.58
CA GLY A 327 -18.26 3.87 -13.40
C GLY A 327 -17.76 4.27 -14.78
N SER A 328 -18.70 4.57 -15.68
CA SER A 328 -18.39 5.03 -17.03
C SER A 328 -19.41 6.05 -17.52
N ALA A 329 -19.00 6.88 -18.48
CA ALA A 329 -19.90 7.78 -19.18
C ALA A 329 -19.50 7.93 -20.65
N ALA A 330 -20.49 7.89 -21.53
CA ALA A 330 -20.32 8.18 -22.94
C ALA A 330 -20.67 9.64 -23.24
N ARG A 331 -19.90 10.28 -24.13
CA ARG A 331 -20.16 11.63 -24.64
C ARG A 331 -20.29 11.59 -26.15
N LEU A 332 -21.44 11.99 -26.66
CA LEU A 332 -21.72 12.00 -28.09
C LEU A 332 -20.90 13.11 -28.75
N VAL A 333 -20.18 12.77 -29.81
CA VAL A 333 -19.47 13.71 -30.67
C VAL A 333 -20.03 13.62 -32.08
N THR A 334 -20.27 14.77 -32.71
CA THR A 334 -20.76 14.86 -34.10
C THR A 334 -19.92 15.82 -34.92
N GLY A 335 -19.95 15.70 -36.23
CA GLY A 335 -19.32 16.65 -37.14
C GLY A 335 -19.62 16.32 -38.60
N THR A 336 -19.46 17.31 -39.48
CA THR A 336 -19.72 17.15 -40.92
C THR A 336 -18.46 17.47 -41.71
N GLY A 337 -18.03 16.54 -42.55
CA GLY A 337 -17.04 16.80 -43.60
C GLY A 337 -17.70 17.51 -44.78
N GLN A 338 -17.06 18.57 -45.31
CA GLN A 338 -17.46 19.18 -46.58
C GLN A 338 -16.28 19.29 -47.55
N GLN A 339 -16.56 19.18 -48.84
CA GLN A 339 -15.56 19.48 -49.86
C GLN A 339 -15.21 20.96 -49.82
N GLU A 340 -13.95 21.29 -50.11
CA GLU A 340 -13.54 22.67 -50.33
C GLU A 340 -14.36 23.24 -51.50
N PRO A 341 -14.94 24.45 -51.38
CA PRO A 341 -15.64 25.08 -52.49
C PRO A 341 -14.72 25.19 -53.71
N PRO A 342 -15.23 24.96 -54.94
CA PRO A 342 -14.40 25.13 -56.13
C PRO A 342 -13.85 26.56 -56.20
N GLN A 343 -12.52 26.69 -56.27
CA GLN A 343 -11.89 27.98 -56.53
C GLN A 343 -12.14 28.33 -58.01
N ASN A 344 -12.98 29.33 -58.26
CA ASN A 344 -13.12 29.90 -59.61
C ASN A 344 -11.76 30.44 -60.07
N ARG A 345 -11.14 29.76 -61.04
CA ARG A 345 -10.05 30.30 -61.87
C ARG A 345 -10.59 30.63 -63.25
#